data_AF-A0A0D7AC42-F1
#
_entry.id   AF-A0A0D7AC42-F1
#
_cell.length_a   1.000
_cell.length_b   1.000
_cell.length_c   1.000
_cell.angle_alpha   90.00
_cell.angle_beta   90.00
_cell.angle_gamma   90.00
#
_symmetry.space_group_name_H-M   'P 1'
#
loop_
_entity.id
_entity.type
_entity.pdbx_description
1 polymer ?
#
loop_
_entity_poly.entity_id
_entity_poly.type
_entity_poly.pdbx_seq_one_letter_code
_entity_poly.pdbx_strand_id
1 'polypeptide(L)'
;TCSCSAVETLLSYGYFPCAPKLPTLAFSTSVLDIAREMALRSSPNVTAWSGAWAAILKQQGLSRCSEDDLRKRLAEAIHWYTYLKD
;
A
#
# COMPACT_ATOMS: atom_id res chain seq x y z
N THR A 1 -14.10 -20.47 13.80
CA THR A 1 -13.28 -19.43 13.16
C THR A 1 -13.28 -19.69 11.67
N CYS A 2 -13.72 -18.72 10.86
CA CYS A 2 -13.78 -18.90 9.41
C CYS A 2 -12.35 -19.04 8.87
N SER A 3 -12.06 -20.07 8.07
CA SER A 3 -10.73 -20.34 7.50
C SER A 3 -10.38 -19.44 6.31
N CYS A 4 -11.15 -18.37 6.09
CA CYS A 4 -10.93 -17.43 5.00
C CYS A 4 -9.88 -16.41 5.43
N SER A 5 -8.63 -16.61 5.05
CA SER A 5 -7.59 -15.61 5.21
C SER A 5 -7.92 -14.41 4.31
N ALA A 6 -8.30 -13.28 4.90
CA ALA A 6 -8.55 -12.05 4.13
C ALA A 6 -7.32 -11.63 3.29
N VAL A 7 -6.12 -11.98 3.76
CA VAL A 7 -4.86 -11.75 3.05
C VAL A 7 -4.78 -12.57 1.77
N GLU A 8 -5.10 -13.87 1.83
CA GLU A 8 -5.06 -14.75 0.66
C GLU A 8 -6.07 -14.32 -0.41
N THR A 9 -7.27 -13.92 0.03
CA THR A 9 -8.29 -13.38 -0.88
C THR A 9 -7.83 -12.07 -1.52
N LEU A 10 -7.25 -11.13 -0.76
CA LEU A 10 -6.75 -9.89 -1.34
C LEU A 10 -5.64 -10.15 -2.37
N LEU A 11 -4.73 -11.07 -2.06
CA LEU A 11 -3.64 -11.45 -2.97
C LEU A 11 -4.16 -12.10 -4.26
N SER A 12 -5.19 -12.96 -4.19
CA SER A 12 -5.79 -13.55 -5.38
C SER A 12 -6.46 -12.52 -6.29
N TYR A 13 -6.95 -11.41 -5.73
CA TYR A 13 -7.44 -10.25 -6.48
C TYR A 13 -6.35 -9.26 -6.90
N GLY A 14 -5.07 -9.54 -6.63
CA GLY A 14 -3.95 -8.67 -6.99
C GLY A 14 -3.81 -7.44 -6.08
N TYR A 15 -4.30 -7.51 -4.85
CA TYR A 15 -4.11 -6.49 -3.81
C TYR A 15 -3.20 -6.98 -2.70
N PHE A 16 -2.32 -6.10 -2.23
CA PHE A 16 -1.43 -6.35 -1.11
C PHE A 16 -1.90 -5.58 0.12
N PRO A 17 -2.14 -6.25 1.26
CA PRO A 17 -2.59 -5.59 2.47
C PRO A 17 -1.49 -4.74 3.11
N CYS A 18 -1.88 -3.66 3.80
CA CYS A 18 -0.95 -2.85 4.58
C CYS A 18 -0.44 -3.56 5.86
N ALA A 19 -1.13 -4.60 6.33
CA ALA A 19 -0.78 -5.35 7.52
C ALA A 19 -1.20 -6.83 7.43
N PRO A 20 -0.42 -7.77 8.01
CA PRO A 20 -0.66 -9.21 7.87
C PRO A 20 -1.81 -9.75 8.72
N LYS A 21 -2.12 -9.13 9.87
CA LYS A 21 -3.13 -9.64 10.83
C LYS A 21 -4.49 -8.95 10.74
N LEU A 22 -4.53 -7.65 10.41
CA LEU A 22 -5.76 -6.88 10.35
C LEU A 22 -5.64 -5.80 9.25
N PRO A 23 -5.80 -6.20 7.97
CA PRO A 23 -5.66 -5.26 6.87
C PRO A 23 -6.79 -4.24 6.88
N THR A 24 -6.47 -2.99 7.19
CA THR A 24 -7.44 -1.87 7.13
C THR A 24 -7.41 -1.16 5.78
N LEU A 25 -6.37 -1.43 4.98
CA LEU A 25 -6.14 -0.87 3.66
C LEU A 25 -5.37 -1.90 2.83
N ALA A 26 -5.68 -2.00 1.55
CA ALA A 26 -4.95 -2.83 0.60
C ALA A 26 -4.63 -2.00 -0.65
N PHE A 27 -3.41 -2.16 -1.17
CA PHE A 27 -2.92 -1.46 -2.35
C PHE A 27 -2.86 -2.44 -3.52
N SER A 28 -3.10 -1.99 -4.75
CA SER A 28 -2.91 -2.86 -5.92
C SER A 28 -1.44 -3.24 -6.05
N THR A 29 -1.17 -4.50 -6.39
CA THR A 29 0.18 -5.01 -6.64
C THR A 29 0.87 -4.26 -7.78
N SER A 30 0.15 -3.92 -8.86
CA SER A 30 0.68 -3.11 -9.97
C SER A 30 1.13 -1.73 -9.53
N VAL A 31 0.42 -1.13 -8.57
CA VAL A 31 0.78 0.14 -7.96
C VAL A 31 2.06 0.02 -7.13
N LEU A 32 2.18 -1.05 -6.36
CA LEU A 32 3.36 -1.30 -5.54
C LEU A 32 4.60 -1.61 -6.39
N ASP A 33 4.42 -2.24 -7.54
CA ASP A 33 5.49 -2.45 -8.52
C ASP A 33 6.05 -1.14 -9.07
N ILE A 34 5.16 -0.22 -9.45
CA ILE A 34 5.55 1.13 -9.87
C ILE A 34 6.24 1.86 -8.72
N ALA A 35 5.69 1.76 -7.50
CA ALA A 35 6.28 2.39 -6.32
C ALA A 35 7.68 1.83 -6.00
N ARG A 36 7.89 0.51 -6.11
CA ARG A 36 9.19 -0.15 -5.93
C ARG A 36 10.19 0.29 -6.98
N GLU A 37 9.83 0.24 -8.27
CA GLU A 37 10.70 0.68 -9.36
C GLU A 37 11.09 2.16 -9.24
N MET A 38 10.18 3.00 -8.76
CA MET A 38 10.46 4.42 -8.55
C MET A 38 11.30 4.66 -7.29
N ALA A 39 11.10 3.90 -6.21
CA ALA A 39 11.95 3.94 -5.02
C ALA A 39 13.39 3.49 -5.32
N LEU A 40 13.57 2.57 -6.27
CA LEU A 40 14.89 2.15 -6.75
C LEU A 40 15.58 3.21 -7.64
N ARG A 41 14.81 4.04 -8.33
CA ARG A 41 15.30 5.00 -9.34
C ARG A 41 15.36 6.45 -8.88
N SER A 42 14.74 6.78 -7.74
CA SER A 42 14.65 8.15 -7.22
C SER A 42 14.86 8.18 -5.71
N SER A 43 15.50 9.26 -5.21
CA SER A 43 15.67 9.51 -3.77
C SER A 43 14.32 9.43 -3.04
N PRO A 44 14.23 8.86 -1.82
CA PRO A 44 12.96 8.49 -1.18
C PRO A 44 12.12 9.73 -0.82
N ASN A 45 11.38 10.28 -1.77
CA ASN A 45 10.42 11.35 -1.55
C ASN A 45 9.06 10.77 -1.12
N VAL A 46 9.08 9.89 -0.11
CA VAL A 46 7.89 9.22 0.43
C VAL A 46 6.77 10.22 0.75
N THR A 47 7.12 11.46 1.12
CA THR A 47 6.19 12.58 1.34
C THR A 47 5.45 13.04 0.08
N ALA A 48 6.14 13.19 -1.05
CA ALA A 48 5.50 13.59 -2.31
C ALA A 48 4.59 12.47 -2.83
N TRP A 49 4.99 11.21 -2.62
CA TRP A 49 4.16 10.04 -2.94
C TRP A 49 2.93 9.93 -2.06
N SER A 50 3.07 10.06 -0.73
CA SER A 50 1.92 10.05 0.17
C SER A 50 0.93 11.17 -0.15
N GLY A 51 1.44 12.36 -0.52
CA GLY A 51 0.60 13.48 -0.96
C GLY A 51 -0.18 13.16 -2.25
N ALA A 52 0.48 12.59 -3.27
CA ALA A 52 -0.19 12.17 -4.51
C ALA A 52 -1.28 11.10 -4.25
N TRP A 53 -0.98 10.13 -3.38
CA TRP A 53 -1.92 9.09 -2.99
C TRP A 53 -3.10 9.63 -2.18
N ALA A 54 -2.84 10.53 -1.23
CA ALA A 54 -3.89 11.21 -0.46
C ALA A 54 -4.80 12.03 -1.38
N ALA A 55 -4.23 12.71 -2.38
CA ALA A 55 -5.00 13.45 -3.38
C ALA A 55 -5.92 12.55 -4.21
N ILE A 56 -5.41 11.41 -4.71
CA ILE A 56 -6.22 10.46 -5.50
C ILE A 56 -7.31 9.81 -4.64
N LEU A 57 -7.00 9.37 -3.42
CA LEU A 57 -7.99 8.79 -2.51
C LEU A 57 -9.06 9.80 -2.10
N LYS A 58 -8.69 11.07 -1.94
CA LYS A 58 -9.63 12.17 -1.72
C LYS A 58 -10.55 12.40 -2.92
N GLN A 59 -10.01 12.34 -4.14
CA GLN A 59 -10.82 12.41 -5.38
C GLN A 59 -11.79 11.24 -5.52
N GLN A 60 -11.42 10.05 -5.04
CA GLN A 60 -12.27 8.86 -5.06
C GLN A 60 -13.26 8.78 -3.88
N GLY A 61 -13.28 9.78 -2.98
CA GLY A 61 -14.15 9.76 -1.79
C GLY A 61 -13.74 8.73 -0.73
N LEU A 62 -12.55 8.13 -0.85
CA LEU A 62 -12.03 7.07 0.01
C LEU A 62 -11.08 7.60 1.11
N SER A 63 -10.94 8.92 1.25
CA SER A 63 -10.06 9.53 2.28
C SER A 63 -10.65 9.43 3.68
N ARG A 64 -10.61 8.23 4.27
CA ARG A 64 -10.96 7.98 5.68
C ARG A 64 -9.74 8.05 6.62
N CYS A 65 -8.53 8.23 6.09
CA CYS A 65 -7.28 8.28 6.85
C CYS A 65 -6.57 9.63 6.66
N SER A 66 -5.83 10.07 7.68
CA SER A 66 -4.97 11.23 7.57
C SER A 66 -3.83 10.96 6.57
N GLU A 67 -3.27 12.02 5.98
CA GLU A 67 -2.13 11.91 5.04
C GLU A 67 -0.92 11.24 5.71
N ASP A 68 -0.68 11.52 6.99
CA ASP A 68 0.37 10.90 7.78
C ASP A 68 0.15 9.39 8.03
N ASP A 69 -1.09 8.98 8.26
CA ASP A 69 -1.43 7.56 8.40
C ASP A 69 -1.24 6.82 7.07
N LEU A 70 -1.62 7.46 5.97
CA LEU A 70 -1.44 6.91 4.63
C LEU A 70 0.04 6.74 4.30
N ARG A 71 0.85 7.76 4.60
CA ARG A 71 2.31 7.73 4.41
C ARG A 71 2.96 6.58 5.15
N LYS A 72 2.62 6.37 6.42
CA LYS A 72 3.16 5.26 7.23
C LYS A 72 2.75 3.90 6.65
N ARG A 73 1.48 3.72 6.31
CA ARG A 73 0.96 2.47 5.75
C ARG A 73 1.56 2.15 4.37
N LEU A 74 1.74 3.17 3.54
CA LEU A 74 2.38 3.02 2.24
C LEU A 74 3.86 2.64 2.41
N ALA A 75 4.57 3.28 3.34
CA ALA A 75 5.96 2.94 3.63
C ALA A 75 6.10 1.50 4.15
N GLU A 76 5.24 1.06 5.08
CA GLU A 76 5.22 -0.32 5.56
C GLU A 76 4.89 -1.30 4.44
N ALA A 77 3.89 -1.01 3.61
CA ALA A 77 3.52 -1.87 2.48
C ALA A 77 4.66 -2.01 1.47
N ILE A 78 5.33 -0.91 1.09
CA ILE A 78 6.49 -0.93 0.18
C ILE A 78 7.65 -1.73 0.81
N HIS A 79 7.90 -1.56 2.11
CA HIS A 79 8.96 -2.29 2.81
C HIS A 79 8.73 -3.80 2.78
N TRP A 80 7.54 -4.25 3.20
CA TRP A 80 7.19 -5.68 3.21
C TRP A 80 7.09 -6.26 1.80
N TYR A 81 6.56 -5.50 0.84
CA TYR A 81 6.47 -5.94 -0.55
C TYR A 81 7.85 -6.11 -1.18
N THR A 82 8.79 -5.21 -0.89
CA THR A 82 10.17 -5.32 -1.36
C THR A 82 10.87 -6.50 -0.70
N TYR A 83 10.74 -6.67 0.62
CA TYR A 83 11.30 -7.83 1.34
C TYR A 83 10.79 -9.18 0.83
N LEU A 84 9.53 -9.27 0.39
CA LEU A 84 8.96 -10.49 -0.17
C LEU A 84 9.34 -10.75 -1.63
N LYS A 85 9.85 -9.73 -2.35
CA LYS A 85 10.24 -9.83 -3.76
C LYS A 85 11.74 -10.01 -3.99
N ASP A 86 12.55 -9.71 -3.00
CA ASP A 86 13.99 -9.98 -2.98
C ASP A 86 14.27 -11.40 -2.45
#